data_AF-Q6QLW9-F1
#
_entry.id   AF-Q6QLW9-F1
#
_cell.length_a   1.000
_cell.length_b   1.000
_cell.length_c   1.000
_cell.angle_alpha   90.00
_cell.angle_beta   90.00
_cell.angle_gamma   90.00
#
_symmetry.space_group_name_H-M   'P 1'
#
loop_
_entity.id
_entity.type
_entity.pdbx_description
1 polymer ?
#
loop_
_entity_poly.entity_id
_entity_poly.type
_entity_poly.pdbx_seq_one_letter_code
_entity_poly.pdbx_strand_id
1 'polypeptide(L)'
;RYEIKMTKMFKGFSALGNASDIRFVDTPALESVCGYLHRSQNRSEEFLVAGNLRDGHLQINTCSFVAPWSSLSTAQRRGFTKTYAAGCEGCTVFTCSSIPCKLQSDTHCLWTDQ
;
A
#
# COMPACT_ATOMS: atom_id res chain seq x y z
N ARG A 1 -9.02 -3.67 14.30
CA ARG A 1 -7.96 -4.56 13.77
C ARG A 1 -8.58 -5.71 12.99
N TYR A 2 -7.89 -6.23 11.99
CA TYR A 2 -8.30 -7.38 11.18
C TYR A 2 -7.29 -8.52 11.32
N GLU A 3 -7.77 -9.76 11.46
CA GLU A 3 -6.93 -10.95 11.36
C GLU A 3 -6.72 -11.29 9.88
N ILE A 4 -5.48 -11.55 9.50
CA ILE A 4 -5.09 -11.85 8.12
C ILE A 4 -4.21 -13.09 8.06
N LYS A 5 -4.23 -13.74 6.90
CA LYS A 5 -3.25 -14.75 6.52
C LYS A 5 -2.38 -14.20 5.41
N MET A 6 -1.15 -13.81 5.73
CA MET A 6 -0.20 -13.34 4.73
C MET A 6 0.21 -14.50 3.82
N THR A 7 -0.02 -14.38 2.50
CA THR A 7 0.38 -15.39 1.51
C THR A 7 1.72 -15.05 0.86
N LYS A 8 2.05 -13.76 0.74
CA LYS A 8 3.30 -13.29 0.16
C LYS A 8 3.70 -11.93 0.73
N MET A 9 5.01 -11.73 0.90
CA MET A 9 5.62 -10.45 1.23
C MET A 9 6.42 -9.94 0.04
N PHE A 10 6.28 -8.65 -0.29
CA PHE A 10 7.04 -8.00 -1.37
C PHE A 10 8.07 -6.99 -0.83
N LYS A 11 7.83 -6.41 0.34
CA LYS A 11 8.71 -5.44 1.01
C LYS A 11 8.57 -5.59 2.53
N GLY A 12 9.62 -5.27 3.29
CA GLY A 12 9.60 -5.25 4.75
C GLY A 12 10.38 -6.38 5.45
N PHE A 13 11.07 -7.25 4.69
CA PHE A 13 11.83 -8.38 5.23
C PHE A 13 12.85 -7.99 6.31
N SER A 14 13.54 -6.85 6.15
CA SER A 14 14.55 -6.36 7.09
C SER A 14 13.96 -5.87 8.42
N ALA A 15 12.72 -5.37 8.41
CA ALA A 15 12.07 -4.82 9.60
C ALA A 15 11.41 -5.90 10.47
N LEU A 16 11.15 -7.08 9.89
CA LEU A 16 10.53 -8.22 10.58
C LEU A 16 11.54 -9.30 10.97
N GLY A 17 12.78 -9.24 10.48
CA GLY A 17 13.83 -10.22 10.80
C GLY A 17 13.40 -11.67 10.50
N ASN A 18 13.79 -12.61 11.37
CA ASN A 18 13.33 -14.01 11.34
C ASN A 18 11.95 -14.22 12.00
N ALA A 19 11.23 -13.15 12.35
CA ALA A 19 10.00 -13.23 13.14
C ALA A 19 8.78 -13.54 12.27
N SER A 20 7.89 -14.32 12.90
CA SER A 20 6.61 -14.85 12.42
C SER A 20 5.79 -13.90 11.55
N ASP A 21 5.10 -14.48 10.56
CA ASP A 21 4.14 -13.83 9.67
C ASP A 21 3.29 -12.76 10.37
N ILE A 22 3.09 -11.61 9.70
CA ILE A 22 2.12 -10.61 10.13
C ILE A 22 0.73 -11.25 10.11
N ARG A 23 0.11 -11.38 11.29
CA ARG A 23 -1.23 -11.96 11.47
C ARG A 23 -2.33 -10.93 11.63
N PHE A 24 -1.97 -9.68 11.92
CA PHE A 24 -2.94 -8.62 12.18
C PHE A 24 -2.61 -7.36 11.41
N VAL A 25 -3.66 -6.67 11.00
CA VAL A 25 -3.60 -5.31 10.47
C VAL A 25 -4.41 -4.40 11.38
N ASP A 26 -3.75 -3.36 11.87
CA ASP A 26 -4.33 -2.34 12.73
C ASP A 26 -4.78 -1.13 11.91
N THR A 27 -5.89 -0.52 12.33
CA THR A 27 -6.48 0.65 11.67
C THR A 27 -7.33 1.41 12.69
N PRO A 28 -7.55 2.73 12.54
CA PRO A 28 -8.44 3.48 13.42
C PRO A 28 -9.84 2.87 13.49
N ALA A 29 -10.52 3.07 14.62
CA ALA A 29 -11.77 2.36 14.92
C ALA A 29 -12.99 2.80 14.09
N LEU A 30 -13.00 4.05 13.59
CA LEU A 30 -14.13 4.62 12.84
C LEU A 30 -13.66 5.15 11.49
N GLU A 31 -14.50 5.03 10.45
CA GLU A 31 -14.23 5.59 9.12
C GLU A 31 -14.00 7.11 9.17
N SER A 32 -14.71 7.83 10.06
CA SER A 32 -14.60 9.29 10.25
C SER A 32 -13.22 9.75 10.75
N VAL A 33 -12.43 8.84 11.33
CA VAL A 33 -11.03 9.09 11.74
C VAL A 33 -10.06 8.26 10.90
N CYS A 34 -10.40 8.04 9.63
CA CYS A 34 -9.61 7.33 8.63
C CYS A 34 -9.43 5.82 8.90
N GLY A 35 -10.36 5.20 9.62
CA GLY A 35 -10.42 3.75 9.79
C GLY A 35 -10.73 3.04 8.48
N TYR A 36 -9.88 2.09 8.09
CA TYR A 36 -10.16 1.22 6.93
C TYR A 36 -11.32 0.29 7.25
N LEU A 37 -12.36 0.31 6.40
CA LEU A 37 -13.47 -0.62 6.46
C LEU A 37 -13.36 -1.67 5.36
N HIS A 38 -13.06 -2.91 5.73
CA HIS A 38 -13.05 -4.03 4.80
C HIS A 38 -14.47 -4.38 4.34
N ARG A 39 -14.72 -4.31 3.02
CA ARG A 39 -16.07 -4.53 2.43
C ARG A 39 -16.30 -5.97 1.93
N SER A 40 -15.23 -6.72 1.63
CA SER A 40 -15.37 -8.08 1.12
C SER A 40 -15.80 -9.04 2.22
N GLN A 41 -16.67 -9.99 1.88
CA GLN A 41 -17.07 -11.10 2.74
C GLN A 41 -16.38 -12.41 2.34
N ASN A 42 -15.66 -12.42 1.21
CA ASN A 42 -14.98 -13.61 0.72
C ASN A 42 -13.62 -13.77 1.40
N ARG A 43 -13.55 -14.70 2.37
CA ARG A 43 -12.33 -14.98 3.13
C ARG A 43 -11.14 -15.50 2.31
N SER A 44 -11.42 -16.01 1.11
CA SER A 44 -10.38 -16.52 0.19
C SER A 44 -9.91 -15.47 -0.81
N GLU A 45 -10.50 -14.28 -0.82
CA GLU A 45 -10.06 -13.19 -1.69
C GLU A 45 -8.74 -12.62 -1.17
N GLU A 46 -7.74 -12.58 -2.05
CA GLU A 46 -6.43 -12.03 -1.73
C GLU A 46 -6.40 -10.53 -1.98
N PHE A 47 -5.76 -9.80 -1.07
CA PHE A 47 -5.58 -8.35 -1.17
C PHE A 47 -4.10 -7.99 -1.12
N LEU A 48 -3.71 -7.01 -1.93
CA LEU A 48 -2.45 -6.32 -1.73
C LEU A 48 -2.65 -5.24 -0.67
N VAL A 49 -1.80 -5.24 0.36
CA VAL A 49 -1.83 -4.27 1.46
C VAL A 49 -0.48 -3.57 1.54
N ALA A 50 -0.45 -2.26 1.31
CA ALA A 50 0.70 -1.41 1.58
C ALA A 50 0.41 -0.54 2.80
N GLY A 51 1.08 -0.82 3.91
CA GLY A 51 0.91 -0.11 5.18
C GLY A 51 2.25 0.23 5.84
N ASN A 52 2.16 0.87 7.00
CA ASN A 52 3.32 1.24 7.80
C ASN A 52 3.53 0.23 8.92
N LEU A 53 4.77 -0.22 9.11
CA LEU A 53 5.11 -1.05 10.27
C LEU A 53 5.52 -0.13 11.43
N ARG A 54 4.83 -0.24 12.57
CA ARG A 54 5.17 0.47 13.82
C ARG A 54 5.16 -0.52 14.97
N ASP A 55 6.26 -0.61 15.72
CA ASP A 55 6.40 -1.52 16.86
C ASP A 55 6.06 -2.99 16.55
N GLY A 56 6.30 -3.43 15.30
CA GLY A 56 5.96 -4.79 14.83
C GLY A 56 4.50 -4.96 14.37
N HIS A 57 3.69 -3.91 14.43
CA HIS A 57 2.29 -3.90 14.00
C HIS A 57 2.13 -3.24 12.63
N LEU A 58 1.44 -3.91 11.71
CA LEU A 58 1.11 -3.34 10.40
C LEU A 58 -0.11 -2.44 10.54
N GLN A 59 0.08 -1.14 10.31
CA GLN A 59 -0.95 -0.11 10.39
C GLN A 59 -1.38 0.38 9.00
N ILE A 60 -2.70 0.44 8.78
CA ILE A 60 -3.32 1.03 7.59
C ILE A 60 -4.41 2.03 7.97
N ASN A 61 -4.81 2.84 7.00
CA ASN A 61 -5.93 3.78 7.08
C ASN A 61 -6.67 3.82 5.73
N THR A 62 -7.68 4.67 5.62
CA THR A 62 -8.46 4.88 4.38
C THR A 62 -7.63 5.33 3.17
N CYS A 63 -6.47 5.94 3.38
CA CYS A 63 -5.57 6.40 2.31
C CYS A 63 -4.51 5.35 1.92
N SER A 64 -4.40 4.27 2.68
CA SER A 64 -3.43 3.21 2.40
C SER A 64 -3.83 2.44 1.15
N PHE A 65 -2.85 1.96 0.38
CA PHE A 65 -3.15 1.19 -0.83
C PHE A 65 -3.57 -0.23 -0.43
N VAL A 66 -4.88 -0.49 -0.48
CA VAL A 66 -5.50 -1.79 -0.22
C VAL A 66 -6.46 -2.13 -1.35
N ALA A 67 -6.15 -3.17 -2.12
CA ALA A 67 -6.94 -3.56 -3.28
C ALA A 67 -6.94 -5.08 -3.49
N PRO A 68 -8.03 -5.65 -4.05
CA PRO A 68 -8.02 -7.06 -4.46
C PRO A 68 -6.88 -7.36 -5.42
N TRP A 69 -6.15 -8.45 -5.20
CA TRP A 69 -5.02 -8.82 -6.05
C TRP A 69 -5.45 -9.13 -7.49
N SER A 70 -6.65 -9.69 -7.66
CA SER A 70 -7.25 -10.01 -8.95
C SER A 70 -7.58 -8.76 -9.77
N SER A 71 -7.87 -7.62 -9.14
CA SER A 71 -8.20 -6.37 -9.83
C SER A 71 -6.97 -5.57 -10.26
N LEU A 72 -5.76 -5.94 -9.80
CA LEU A 72 -4.53 -5.26 -10.20
C LEU A 72 -4.15 -5.61 -11.65
N SER A 73 -3.72 -4.60 -12.39
CA SER A 73 -3.20 -4.80 -13.74
C SER A 73 -1.89 -5.62 -13.72
N THR A 74 -1.58 -6.25 -14.85
CA THR A 74 -0.31 -6.99 -14.99
C THR A 74 0.91 -6.08 -14.77
N ALA A 75 0.82 -4.82 -15.16
CA ALA A 75 1.86 -3.81 -14.90
C ALA A 75 2.01 -3.51 -13.40
N GLN A 76 0.89 -3.33 -12.67
CA GLN A 76 0.92 -3.08 -11.22
C GLN A 76 1.52 -4.28 -10.47
N ARG A 77 1.10 -5.51 -10.80
CA ARG A 77 1.65 -6.73 -10.18
C ARG A 77 3.15 -6.86 -10.40
N ARG A 78 3.64 -6.57 -11.61
CA ARG A 78 5.08 -6.52 -11.92
C ARG A 78 5.79 -5.40 -11.15
N GLY A 79 5.13 -4.25 -11.03
CA GLY A 79 5.57 -3.11 -10.24
C GLY A 79 5.87 -3.49 -8.79
N PHE A 80 4.89 -4.02 -8.07
CA PHE A 80 5.04 -4.45 -6.68
C PHE A 80 6.05 -5.59 -6.51
N THR A 81 6.16 -6.48 -7.49
CA THR A 81 7.08 -7.62 -7.41
C THR A 81 8.54 -7.22 -7.59
N LYS A 82 8.83 -6.22 -8.44
CA LYS A 82 10.23 -5.91 -8.82
C LYS A 82 10.50 -4.45 -9.21
N THR A 83 9.64 -3.84 -10.02
CA THR A 83 10.01 -2.60 -10.72
C THR A 83 9.94 -1.35 -9.85
N TYR A 84 8.96 -1.25 -8.94
CA TYR A 84 8.73 0.00 -8.20
C TYR A 84 9.89 0.38 -7.27
N ALA A 85 10.63 -0.59 -6.75
CA ALA A 85 11.77 -0.34 -5.85
C ALA A 85 12.86 0.53 -6.50
N ALA A 86 13.09 0.38 -7.81
CA ALA A 86 14.12 1.14 -8.53
C ALA A 86 13.85 2.65 -8.58
N GLY A 87 12.58 3.06 -8.46
CA GLY A 87 12.19 4.47 -8.45
C GLY A 87 12.22 5.12 -7.06
N CYS A 88 12.29 4.34 -5.98
CA CYS A 88 12.09 4.87 -4.62
C CYS A 88 13.21 5.81 -4.13
N GLU A 89 14.44 5.69 -4.64
CA GLU A 89 15.56 6.52 -4.17
C GLU A 89 15.73 7.83 -4.96
N GLY A 90 15.31 7.85 -6.23
CA GLY A 90 15.61 8.96 -7.14
C GLY A 90 14.40 9.67 -7.74
N CYS A 91 13.19 9.12 -7.57
CA CYS A 91 11.99 9.66 -8.21
C CYS A 91 10.87 9.89 -7.19
N THR A 92 10.02 10.88 -7.46
CA THR A 92 8.79 11.12 -6.68
C THR A 92 7.61 11.29 -7.61
N VAL A 93 6.56 10.50 -7.40
CA VAL A 93 5.29 10.69 -8.10
C VAL A 93 4.52 11.80 -7.39
N PHE A 94 4.16 12.86 -8.11
CA PHE A 94 3.50 14.05 -7.58
C PHE A 94 2.07 14.16 -8.13
N THR A 95 1.07 14.12 -7.24
CA THR A 95 -0.35 14.20 -7.61
C THR A 95 -0.75 15.61 -8.01
N CYS A 96 -1.41 15.74 -9.16
CA CYS A 96 -1.99 17.00 -9.64
C CYS A 96 -3.45 17.16 -9.20
N SER A 97 -3.70 17.87 -8.09
CA SER A 97 -5.07 18.06 -7.57
C SER A 97 -5.84 19.22 -8.21
N SER A 98 -5.14 20.22 -8.77
CA SER A 98 -5.77 21.39 -9.41
C SER A 98 -4.84 22.02 -10.45
N ILE A 99 -5.37 22.32 -11.64
CA ILE A 99 -4.60 22.97 -12.71
C ILE A 99 -4.48 24.48 -12.41
N PRO A 100 -3.30 25.12 -12.62
CA PRO A 100 -2.08 24.55 -13.19
C PRO A 100 -1.20 23.84 -12.15
N CYS A 101 -0.79 22.62 -12.47
CA CYS A 101 0.18 21.87 -11.67
C CYS A 101 1.60 22.21 -12.13
N LYS A 102 2.48 22.53 -11.17
CA LYS A 102 3.85 22.91 -11.45
C LYS A 102 4.80 21.88 -10.84
N LEU A 103 5.67 21.32 -11.67
CA LEU A 103 6.74 20.44 -11.19
C LEU A 103 7.75 21.28 -10.40
N GLN A 104 8.17 20.75 -9.25
CA GLN A 104 9.14 21.40 -8.35
C GLN A 104 10.58 20.90 -8.57
N SER A 105 10.75 19.76 -9.25
CA SER A 105 12.04 19.10 -9.48
C SER A 105 11.99 18.24 -10.74
N ASP A 106 13.14 18.03 -11.38
CA ASP A 106 13.31 17.12 -12.53
C ASP A 106 13.16 15.63 -12.14
N THR A 107 13.22 15.33 -10.84
CA THR A 107 12.96 14.00 -10.27
C THR A 107 11.48 13.72 -10.05
N HIS A 108 10.60 14.69 -10.32
CA HIS A 108 9.17 14.55 -10.11
C HIS A 108 8.46 14.09 -11.38
N CYS A 109 7.65 13.04 -11.24
CA CYS A 109 6.74 12.58 -12.29
C CYS A 109 5.33 13.06 -11.95
N LEU A 110 4.74 13.89 -12.81
CA LEU A 110 3.37 14.39 -12.60
C LEU A 110 2.37 13.26 -12.82
N TRP A 111 1.50 13.03 -11.84
CA TRP A 111 0.36 12.13 -11.98
C TRP A 111 -0.90 12.96 -12.24
N THR A 112 -1.47 12.79 -13.44
CA THR A 112 -2.58 13.59 -13.97
C THR A 112 -3.86 12.80 -14.20
N ASP A 113 -3.88 11.51 -13.86
CA ASP A 113 -5.11 10.72 -13.98
C ASP A 113 -6.14 11.28 -12.98
N GLN A 114 -7.34 11.60 -13.46
CA GLN A 114 -8.48 12.09 -12.67
C GLN A 114 -9.51 10.99 -12.45
#